data_AF-A0A510UL23-F1
#
_entry.id   AF-A0A510UL23-F1
#
_cell.length_a   1.000
_cell.length_b   1.000
_cell.length_c   1.000
_cell.angle_alpha   90.00
_cell.angle_beta   90.00
_cell.angle_gamma   90.00
#
_symmetry.space_group_name_H-M   'P 1'
#
loop_
_entity.id
_entity.type
_entity.pdbx_description
1 polymer ?
#
loop_
_entity_poly.entity_id
_entity_poly.type
_entity_poly.pdbx_seq_one_letter_code
_entity_poly.pdbx_strand_id
1 'polypeptide(L)' 'MLRFLAVVLNSGGGVVRDAKTDEIRIEELGEFESKELAINNACAQFDCEHITKGVIVRGDHTGGFMVCDTQEFAEL' A
#
# COMPACT_ATOMS: atom_id res chain seq x y z
N MET A 1 13.74 -7.99 10.64
CA MET A 1 12.49 -7.25 10.40
C MET A 1 12.67 -6.46 9.12
N LEU A 2 11.64 -6.41 8.28
CA LEU A 2 11.64 -5.72 6.99
C LEU A 2 10.71 -4.51 7.07
N ARG A 3 11.07 -3.41 6.42
CA ARG A 3 10.21 -2.22 6.34
C ARG A 3 9.20 -2.38 5.22
N PHE A 4 7.93 -2.17 5.56
CA PHE A 4 6.83 -2.23 4.61
C PHE A 4 6.16 -0.87 4.47
N LEU A 5 5.71 -0.62 3.24
CA LEU A 5 5.13 0.62 2.77
C LEU A 5 3.80 0.28 2.08
N ALA A 6 2.79 1.11 2.28
CA ALA A 6 1.52 1.04 1.59
C ALA A 6 1.48 2.10 0.49
N VAL A 7 1.67 1.68 -0.75
CA VAL A 7 1.63 2.54 -1.93
C VAL A 7 0.19 2.83 -2.31
N VAL A 8 -0.19 4.10 -2.40
CA VAL A 8 -1.56 4.49 -2.73
C VAL A 8 -1.82 4.27 -4.22
N LEU A 9 -2.88 3.52 -4.52
CA LEU A 9 -3.36 3.23 -5.86
C LEU A 9 -4.71 3.92 -6.12
N ASN A 10 -4.91 4.36 -7.35
CA ASN A 10 -6.21 4.87 -7.80
C ASN A 10 -7.17 3.71 -8.10
N SER A 11 -8.44 4.04 -8.39
CA SER A 11 -9.49 3.07 -8.71
C SER A 11 -9.21 2.21 -9.95
N GLY A 12 -8.25 2.62 -10.79
CA GLY A 12 -7.79 1.87 -11.96
C GLY A 12 -6.54 1.00 -11.71
N GLY A 13 -6.04 0.93 -10.48
CA GLY A 13 -4.81 0.20 -10.12
C GLY A 13 -3.52 0.92 -10.47
N GLY A 14 -3.59 2.18 -10.89
CA GLY A 14 -2.41 3.01 -11.15
C GLY A 14 -1.89 3.66 -9.87
N VAL A 15 -0.57 3.79 -9.76
CA VAL A 15 0.09 4.47 -8.64
C VAL A 15 -0.31 5.94 -8.59
N VAL A 16 -0.75 6.41 -7.42
CA VAL A 16 -1.06 7.82 -7.20
C VAL A 16 0.21 8.56 -6.86
N ARG A 17 0.54 9.59 -7.64
CA ARG A 17 1.64 10.52 -7.36
C ARG A 17 1.08 11.83 -6.83
N ASP A 18 1.85 12.49 -5.97
CA ASP A 18 1.54 13.82 -5.52
C ASP A 18 1.78 14.83 -6.65
N ALA A 19 0.81 15.72 -6.89
CA ALA A 19 0.89 16.66 -8.00
C ALA A 19 1.91 17.78 -7.78
N LYS A 20 2.42 17.98 -6.55
CA LYS A 20 3.38 19.03 -6.22
C LYS A 20 4.81 18.53 -6.18
N THR A 21 5.04 17.32 -5.67
CA THR A 21 6.40 16.75 -5.55
C THR A 21 6.72 15.73 -6.65
N ASP A 22 5.73 15.29 -7.41
CA ASP A 22 5.84 14.16 -8.36
C ASP A 22 6.20 12.82 -7.69
N GLU A 23 6.19 12.76 -6.36
CA GLU A 23 6.53 11.55 -5.61
C GLU A 23 5.33 10.62 -5.50
N ILE A 24 5.59 9.31 -5.50
CA ILE A 24 4.56 8.30 -5.28
C ILE A 24 4.02 8.47 -3.86
N ARG A 25 2.69 8.57 -3.74
CA ARG A 25 2.06 8.61 -2.43
C ARG A 25 2.19 7.25 -1.78
N ILE A 26 2.88 7.23 -0.65
CA ILE A 26 3.06 6.05 0.19
C ILE A 26 2.73 6.39 1.63
N GLU A 27 2.24 5.40 2.35
CA GLU A 27 2.04 5.41 3.80
C GLU A 27 3.02 4.42 4.44
N GLU A 28 3.81 4.86 5.41
CA GLU A 28 4.71 3.96 6.13
C GLU A 28 3.92 3.06 7.08
N LEU A 29 3.99 1.75 6.86
CA LEU A 29 3.36 0.77 7.75
C LEU A 29 4.25 0.44 8.95
N GLY A 30 5.57 0.51 8.76
CA GLY A 30 6.57 0.18 9.76
C GLY A 30 7.33 -1.11 9.48
N GLU A 31 7.91 -1.70 10.53
CA GLU A 31 8.74 -2.90 10.46
C GLU A 31 7.96 -4.15 10.85
N PHE A 32 7.92 -5.14 9.96
CA PHE A 32 7.22 -6.41 10.19
C PHE A 32 8.12 -7.60 9.90
N GLU A 33 7.75 -8.75 10.47
CA GLU A 33 8.46 -10.01 10.23
C GLU A 33 8.10 -10.64 8.88
N SER A 34 6.87 -10.40 8.42
CA SER A 34 6.33 -10.96 7.17
C SER A 34 5.40 -9.97 6.47
N LYS A 35 5.32 -10.06 5.14
CA LYS A 35 4.42 -9.25 4.30
C LYS A 35 2.95 -9.41 4.72
N GLU A 36 2.54 -10.60 5.12
CA GLU A 36 1.17 -10.88 5.59
C GLU A 36 0.81 -10.10 6.86
N LEU A 37 1.75 -9.91 7.79
CA LEU A 37 1.53 -9.09 8.99
C LEU A 37 1.39 -7.62 8.63
N ALA A 38 2.23 -7.13 7.71
CA ALA A 38 2.14 -5.77 7.20
C ALA A 38 0.80 -5.53 6.50
N ILE A 39 0.33 -6.48 5.67
CA ILE A 39 -0.97 -6.42 5.00
C ILE A 39 -2.11 -6.39 6.02
N ASN A 40 -2.09 -7.27 7.03
CA ASN A 40 -3.13 -7.28 8.06
C ASN A 40 -3.16 -5.97 8.85
N ASN A 41 -1.99 -5.42 9.18
CA ASN A 41 -1.90 -4.15 9.88
C ASN A 41 -2.41 -2.99 9.03
N ALA A 42 -1.94 -2.88 7.79
CA ALA A 42 -2.45 -1.92 6.81
C ALA A 42 -3.96 -2.05 6.64
N CYS A 43 -4.47 -3.29 6.64
CA CYS A 43 -5.88 -3.55 6.49
C CYS A 43 -6.72 -3.02 7.65
N ALA A 44 -6.24 -3.22 8.87
CA ALA A 44 -6.85 -2.67 10.06
C ALA A 44 -6.77 -1.13 10.10
N GLN A 45 -5.73 -0.53 9.54
CA GLN A 45 -5.58 0.93 9.47
C GLN A 45 -6.48 1.57 8.40
N PHE A 46 -6.59 0.96 7.22
CA PHE A 46 -7.30 1.52 6.08
C PHE A 46 -8.73 1.03 5.91
N ASP A 47 -9.18 0.11 6.76
CA ASP A 47 -10.50 -0.53 6.70
C ASP A 47 -10.69 -1.20 5.33
N CYS A 48 -9.90 -2.24 5.02
CA CYS A 48 -10.03 -2.93 3.73
C CYS A 48 -11.43 -3.51 3.58
N GLU A 49 -11.86 -3.62 2.34
CA GLU A 49 -12.94 -4.54 1.98
C GLU A 49 -12.43 -5.79 1.25
N HIS A 50 -11.31 -5.68 0.52
CA HIS A 50 -10.77 -6.80 -0.25
C HIS A 50 -9.24 -6.83 -0.27
N ILE A 51 -8.65 -8.02 -0.19
CA ILE A 51 -7.20 -8.23 -0.26
C ILE A 51 -6.90 -9.21 -1.40
N THR A 52 -6.17 -8.75 -2.42
CA THR A 52 -5.74 -9.57 -3.56
C THR A 52 -4.24 -9.45 -3.76
N LYS A 53 -3.49 -10.55 -3.55
CA LYS A 53 -2.04 -10.64 -3.80
C LYS A 53 -1.20 -9.50 -3.18
N GLY A 54 -1.57 -9.01 -1.99
CA GLY A 54 -0.88 -7.90 -1.32
C GLY A 54 -1.36 -6.49 -1.73
N VAL A 55 -2.38 -6.41 -2.58
CA VAL A 55 -3.14 -5.19 -2.83
C VAL A 55 -4.38 -5.18 -1.96
N ILE A 56 -4.49 -4.16 -1.12
CA ILE A 56 -5.63 -3.82 -0.29
C ILE A 56 -6.53 -2.89 -1.09
N VAL A 57 -7.81 -3.20 -1.18
CA VAL A 57 -8.78 -2.34 -1.88
C VAL A 57 -9.79 -1.84 -0.87
N ARG A 58 -10.06 -0.52 -0.93
CA ARG A 58 -11.11 0.10 -0.13
C ARG A 58 -12.44 -0.05 -0.87
N GLY A 59 -13.47 -0.51 -0.17
CA GLY A 59 -14.78 -0.84 -0.75
C GLY A 59 -15.51 0.32 -1.45
N ASP A 60 -15.11 1.55 -1.16
CA ASP A 60 -15.84 2.75 -1.60
C ASP A 60 -15.41 3.28 -2.99
N HIS A 61 -14.97 2.38 -3.89
CA HIS A 61 -14.46 2.71 -5.24
C HIS A 61 -13.35 3.79 -5.30
N THR A 62 -12.77 4.16 -4.16
CA THR A 62 -11.88 5.33 -4.05
C THR A 62 -10.41 5.00 -4.32
N GLY A 63 -10.08 3.72 -4.55
CA GLY A 63 -8.74 3.24 -4.81
C GLY A 63 -8.32 2.10 -3.90
N GLY A 64 -7.01 1.85 -3.84
CA GLY A 64 -6.43 0.80 -3.03
C GLY A 64 -5.04 1.17 -2.51
N PHE A 65 -4.41 0.23 -1.83
CA PHE A 65 -3.05 0.32 -1.31
C PHE A 65 -2.31 -0.95 -1.71
N MET A 66 -1.13 -0.83 -2.31
CA MET A 66 -0.25 -1.96 -2.53
C MET A 66 0.78 -2.02 -1.41
N VAL A 67 0.81 -3.13 -0.68
CA VAL A 67 1.81 -3.35 0.36
C VAL A 67 3.05 -3.95 -0.27
N CYS A 68 4.16 -3.23 -0.20
CA CYS A 68 5.46 -3.64 -0.72
C CYS A 68 6.54 -3.31 0.33
N ASP A 69 7.64 -4.04 0.32
CA ASP A 69 8.80 -3.64 1.12
C ASP A 69 9.58 -2.50 0.45
N THR A 70 10.52 -1.92 1.17
CA THR A 70 11.36 -0.82 0.67
C THR A 70 12.16 -1.19 -0.58
N GLN A 71 12.51 -2.47 -0.80
CA GLN A 71 13.21 -2.89 -2.01
C GLN A 71 12.24 -2.96 -3.19
N GLU A 72 11.09 -3.65 -3.04
CA GLU A 72 10.02 -3.66 -4.05
C GLU A 72 9.61 -2.23 -4.45
N PHE A 73 9.54 -1.31 -3.48
CA PHE A 73 9.21 0.09 -3.74
C PHE A 73 10.28 0.83 -4.54
N ALA A 74 11.56 0.50 -4.34
CA ALA A 74 12.66 1.11 -5.12
C ALA A 74 12.66 0.64 -6.58
N GLU A 75 11.93 -0.43 -6.91
CA GLU A 75 11.78 -0.97 -8.27
C GLU A 75 10.54 -0.43 -9.02
N LEU A 76 9.69 0.38 -8.36
CA LEU A 76 8.50 1.04 -8.95
C LEU A 76 8.85 2.35 -9.68
#